data_AF-A0A3D3DVJ6-F1
#
_entry.id   AF-A0A3D3DVJ6-F1
#
_cell.length_a   1.000
_cell.length_b   1.000
_cell.length_c   1.000
_cell.angle_alpha   90.00
_cell.angle_beta   90.00
_cell.angle_gamma   90.00
#
_symmetry.space_group_name_H-M   'P 1'
#
loop_
_entity.id
_entity.type
_entity.pdbx_description
1 polymer ?
#
loop_
_entity_poly.entity_id
_entity_poly.type
_entity_poly.pdbx_seq_one_letter_code
_entity_poly.pdbx_strand_id
1 'polypeptide(L)'
;RGWAVKVTPDGKMIPVCSGLRSPGGVAANAEGAMFTIESQGPWNGSCSLKHLKPGGFLGHPASYNWYPFVPDMDTPSVTPNTASRFQVEKKRVKELVPPVIRFPYIKMGRSISGFQLNQTKGKFGPFEDQLFLGDYTLSLIMRATTEQINGVWQGACYPFREGLSTGIMNVEFSPKGQLIAGGFTTTRQWPVRGTEPFAIQRIDWNGKVPFEIKEINIRKKGFLLNFTIPVDKAIALKPEVYSINTYTHIYHAAYGSPEVDQTSIKVIRAVPSADGMSVMLHLDKIIEGHIHDFDLNAMKSDKGESLLHTKAYYTVNEVPHK
;
A
#
# COMPACT_ATOMS: atom_id res chain seq x y z
N ARG A 1 -4.31 -5.28 -24.05
CA ARG A 1 -3.25 -4.71 -23.17
C ARG A 1 -3.90 -3.94 -22.03
N GLY A 2 -3.41 -4.11 -20.80
CA GLY A 2 -3.89 -3.34 -19.65
C GLY A 2 -5.21 -3.82 -19.05
N TRP A 3 -5.49 -5.13 -19.15
CA TRP A 3 -6.66 -5.78 -18.59
C TRP A 3 -6.24 -6.87 -17.62
N ALA A 4 -6.98 -7.02 -16.54
CA ALA A 4 -6.97 -8.23 -15.72
C ALA A 4 -8.04 -9.19 -16.23
N VAL A 5 -7.69 -10.47 -16.34
CA VAL A 5 -8.57 -11.54 -16.80
C VAL A 5 -8.49 -12.71 -15.82
N LYS A 6 -9.60 -13.44 -15.69
CA LYS A 6 -9.60 -14.80 -15.15
C LYS A 6 -9.52 -15.77 -16.33
N VAL A 7 -8.77 -16.84 -16.17
CA VAL A 7 -8.69 -17.92 -17.17
C VAL A 7 -9.19 -19.18 -16.51
N THR A 8 -10.23 -19.80 -17.07
CA THR A 8 -10.77 -21.07 -16.57
C THR A 8 -9.83 -22.24 -16.93
N PRO A 9 -9.96 -23.42 -16.29
CA PRO A 9 -9.13 -24.58 -16.64
C PRO A 9 -9.21 -25.02 -18.10
N ASP A 10 -10.35 -24.79 -18.76
CA ASP A 10 -10.58 -25.03 -20.20
C ASP A 10 -10.09 -23.89 -21.11
N GLY A 11 -9.46 -22.85 -20.55
CA GLY A 11 -8.81 -21.78 -21.30
C GLY A 11 -9.73 -20.60 -21.67
N LYS A 12 -10.97 -20.55 -21.18
CA LYS A 12 -11.88 -19.41 -21.40
C LYS A 12 -11.37 -18.19 -20.65
N MET A 13 -11.13 -17.11 -21.37
CA MET A 13 -10.77 -15.81 -20.80
C MET A 13 -12.03 -15.04 -20.38
N ILE A 14 -12.06 -14.58 -19.14
CA ILE A 14 -13.13 -13.80 -18.53
C ILE A 14 -12.53 -12.46 -18.11
N PRO A 15 -12.83 -11.36 -18.83
CA PRO A 15 -12.41 -10.02 -18.45
C PRO A 15 -12.91 -9.64 -17.06
N VAL A 16 -12.02 -9.09 -16.23
CA VAL A 16 -12.38 -8.63 -14.88
C VAL A 16 -12.43 -7.11 -14.86
N CYS A 17 -11.34 -6.46 -15.22
CA CYS A 17 -11.22 -5.01 -15.17
C CYS A 17 -10.13 -4.51 -16.12
N SER A 18 -10.21 -3.24 -16.46
CA SER A 18 -9.33 -2.55 -17.41
C SER A 18 -8.47 -1.50 -16.69
N GLY A 19 -7.56 -0.86 -17.38
CA GLY A 19 -6.81 0.29 -16.87
C GLY A 19 -5.48 -0.02 -16.19
N LEU A 20 -4.96 -1.24 -16.35
CA LEU A 20 -3.62 -1.59 -15.88
C LEU A 20 -2.54 -1.05 -16.83
N ARG A 21 -1.41 -0.65 -16.26
CA ARG A 21 -0.21 -0.21 -16.96
C ARG A 21 0.88 -1.29 -16.94
N SER A 22 1.34 -1.64 -15.74
CA SER A 22 2.56 -2.43 -15.50
C SER A 22 2.45 -3.21 -14.18
N PRO A 23 1.50 -4.17 -14.09
CA PRO A 23 1.30 -4.95 -12.88
C PRO A 23 2.52 -5.84 -12.59
N GLY A 24 2.92 -5.90 -11.31
CA GLY A 24 4.13 -6.61 -10.85
C GLY A 24 3.85 -7.83 -9.96
N GLY A 25 2.59 -8.16 -9.70
CA GLY A 25 2.18 -9.26 -8.84
C GLY A 25 0.67 -9.23 -8.57
N VAL A 26 0.08 -10.39 -8.28
CA VAL A 26 -1.34 -10.56 -8.01
C VAL A 26 -1.53 -11.52 -6.84
N ALA A 27 -2.29 -11.12 -5.84
CA ALA A 27 -2.64 -11.97 -4.71
C ALA A 27 -3.91 -11.45 -4.03
N ALA A 28 -4.50 -12.29 -3.17
CA ALA A 28 -5.63 -11.92 -2.36
C ALA A 28 -5.19 -11.25 -1.04
N ASN A 29 -6.06 -10.44 -0.44
CA ASN A 29 -5.96 -10.09 0.97
C ASN A 29 -6.69 -11.13 1.85
N ALA A 30 -6.77 -10.89 3.16
CA ALA A 30 -7.38 -11.81 4.11
C ALA A 30 -8.87 -12.06 3.86
N GLU A 31 -9.60 -11.08 3.34
CA GLU A 31 -11.01 -11.20 2.94
C GLU A 31 -11.20 -11.90 1.58
N GLY A 32 -10.12 -12.31 0.90
CA GLY A 32 -10.19 -12.96 -0.40
C GLY A 32 -10.40 -12.01 -1.58
N ALA A 33 -10.39 -10.68 -1.35
CA ALA A 33 -10.42 -9.70 -2.44
C ALA A 33 -9.11 -9.74 -3.21
N MET A 34 -9.18 -9.66 -4.55
CA MET A 34 -7.99 -9.77 -5.41
C MET A 34 -7.36 -8.40 -5.66
N PHE A 35 -6.05 -8.31 -5.51
CA PHE A 35 -5.29 -7.09 -5.75
C PHE A 35 -4.14 -7.32 -6.72
N THR A 36 -3.68 -6.25 -7.34
CA THR A 36 -2.40 -6.20 -8.05
C THR A 36 -1.55 -5.07 -7.50
N ILE A 37 -0.24 -5.28 -7.46
CA ILE A 37 0.72 -4.20 -7.29
C ILE A 37 1.09 -3.67 -8.68
N GLU A 38 1.23 -2.36 -8.82
CA GLU A 38 1.57 -1.75 -10.10
C GLU A 38 2.62 -0.66 -9.94
N SER A 39 3.62 -0.68 -10.82
CA SER A 39 4.69 0.30 -10.81
C SER A 39 4.21 1.68 -11.30
N GLN A 40 4.78 2.72 -10.71
CA GLN A 40 4.71 4.13 -11.12
C GLN A 40 4.99 4.36 -12.63
N GLY A 41 4.40 5.39 -13.20
CA GLY A 41 4.57 5.77 -14.61
C GLY A 41 3.35 6.55 -15.12
N PRO A 42 3.07 6.54 -16.43
CA PRO A 42 1.84 7.12 -16.97
C PRO A 42 0.61 6.67 -16.19
N TRP A 43 -0.18 7.64 -15.74
CA TRP A 43 -1.41 7.46 -14.98
C TRP A 43 -1.23 6.84 -13.57
N ASN A 44 0.01 6.59 -13.14
CA ASN A 44 0.37 6.13 -11.80
C ASN A 44 1.48 7.02 -11.23
N GLY A 45 1.11 8.04 -10.45
CA GLY A 45 2.09 8.97 -9.88
C GLY A 45 3.13 8.31 -8.98
N SER A 46 2.77 7.19 -8.35
CA SER A 46 3.63 6.34 -7.54
C SER A 46 3.25 4.86 -7.69
N CYS A 47 4.05 3.95 -7.13
CA CYS A 47 3.67 2.55 -7.07
C CYS A 47 2.38 2.41 -6.26
N SER A 48 1.52 1.46 -6.63
CA SER A 48 0.23 1.35 -5.96
C SER A 48 -0.34 -0.06 -5.93
N LEU A 49 -0.96 -0.41 -4.80
CA LEU A 49 -1.79 -1.60 -4.66
C LEU A 49 -3.19 -1.24 -5.16
N LYS A 50 -3.75 -2.05 -6.06
CA LYS A 50 -5.03 -1.79 -6.70
C LYS A 50 -5.96 -2.98 -6.57
N HIS A 51 -7.20 -2.74 -6.16
CA HIS A 51 -8.23 -3.77 -6.10
C HIS A 51 -8.70 -4.10 -7.52
N LEU A 52 -8.63 -5.38 -7.90
CA LEU A 52 -9.09 -5.90 -9.19
C LEU A 52 -10.64 -6.01 -9.21
N LYS A 53 -11.31 -4.88 -9.03
CA LYS A 53 -12.77 -4.77 -8.95
C LYS A 53 -13.40 -5.17 -10.30
N PRO A 54 -14.28 -6.18 -10.35
CA PRO A 54 -15.01 -6.52 -11.58
C PRO A 54 -15.75 -5.30 -12.16
N GLY A 55 -15.62 -5.10 -13.48
CA GLY A 55 -16.17 -3.95 -14.20
C GLY A 55 -15.44 -2.61 -13.94
N GLY A 56 -14.37 -2.61 -13.15
CA GLY A 56 -13.61 -1.41 -12.81
C GLY A 56 -12.63 -0.96 -13.89
N PHE A 57 -12.30 0.32 -13.84
CA PHE A 57 -11.22 0.95 -14.57
C PHE A 57 -10.13 1.41 -13.60
N LEU A 58 -8.91 0.87 -13.75
CA LEU A 58 -7.79 1.03 -12.83
C LEU A 58 -6.86 2.21 -13.19
N GLY A 59 -7.26 3.04 -14.15
CA GLY A 59 -6.70 4.37 -14.37
C GLY A 59 -5.91 4.58 -15.66
N HIS A 60 -5.47 3.56 -16.40
CA HIS A 60 -4.71 3.78 -17.63
C HIS A 60 -5.57 3.69 -18.92
N PRO A 61 -5.83 4.81 -19.64
CA PRO A 61 -6.78 4.84 -20.75
C PRO A 61 -6.39 4.00 -21.97
N ALA A 62 -5.11 3.63 -22.16
CA ALA A 62 -4.71 2.73 -23.26
C ALA A 62 -5.40 1.36 -23.25
N SER A 63 -6.01 0.97 -22.12
CA SER A 63 -6.85 -0.23 -22.05
C SER A 63 -8.17 -0.08 -22.83
N TYR A 64 -8.61 1.15 -23.14
CA TYR A 64 -9.89 1.43 -23.80
C TYR A 64 -9.96 0.82 -25.21
N ASN A 65 -8.82 0.71 -25.88
CA ASN A 65 -8.68 0.10 -27.21
C ASN A 65 -9.17 -1.36 -27.29
N TRP A 66 -9.40 -2.02 -26.14
CA TRP A 66 -9.76 -3.44 -26.09
C TRP A 66 -11.22 -3.72 -25.68
N TYR A 67 -11.99 -2.70 -25.25
CA TYR A 67 -13.42 -2.88 -24.93
C TYR A 67 -14.24 -3.43 -26.09
N PRO A 68 -14.03 -3.03 -27.36
CA PRO A 68 -14.80 -3.59 -28.49
C PRO A 68 -14.67 -5.11 -28.67
N PHE A 69 -13.71 -5.75 -28.00
CA PHE A 69 -13.49 -7.19 -28.03
C PHE A 69 -14.01 -7.91 -26.77
N VAL A 70 -14.62 -7.19 -25.83
CA VAL A 70 -15.20 -7.73 -24.60
C VAL A 70 -16.72 -7.82 -24.76
N PRO A 71 -17.30 -9.03 -24.77
CA PRO A 71 -18.75 -9.20 -24.83
C PRO A 71 -19.43 -8.50 -23.65
N ASP A 72 -20.61 -7.92 -23.91
CA ASP A 72 -21.50 -7.35 -22.90
C ASP A 72 -20.87 -6.24 -22.03
N MET A 73 -19.87 -5.52 -22.56
CA MET A 73 -19.22 -4.41 -21.86
C MET A 73 -19.01 -3.21 -22.78
N ASP A 74 -19.71 -2.12 -22.48
CA ASP A 74 -19.54 -0.87 -23.21
C ASP A 74 -18.21 -0.19 -22.86
N THR A 75 -17.64 0.50 -23.85
CA THR A 75 -16.49 1.36 -23.60
C THR A 75 -16.94 2.56 -22.75
N PRO A 76 -16.22 2.92 -21.67
CA PRO A 76 -16.56 4.10 -20.87
C PRO A 76 -16.64 5.35 -21.75
N SER A 77 -17.73 6.10 -21.61
CA SER A 77 -17.99 7.30 -22.41
C SER A 77 -17.14 8.51 -22.00
N VAL A 78 -16.55 8.46 -20.79
CA VAL A 78 -15.72 9.52 -20.23
C VAL A 78 -14.32 8.99 -20.00
N THR A 79 -13.33 9.62 -20.63
CA THR A 79 -11.92 9.41 -20.34
C THR A 79 -11.44 10.40 -19.29
N PRO A 80 -10.46 10.02 -18.44
CA PRO A 80 -9.88 10.96 -17.50
C PRO A 80 -9.07 12.05 -18.19
N ASN A 81 -9.14 13.26 -17.65
CA ASN A 81 -8.27 14.36 -18.08
C ASN A 81 -6.86 14.14 -17.52
N THR A 82 -5.87 14.46 -18.35
CA THR A 82 -4.47 14.53 -17.90
C THR A 82 -4.23 15.79 -17.04
N ALA A 83 -3.19 15.75 -16.23
CA ALA A 83 -2.82 16.81 -15.28
C ALA A 83 -3.90 17.13 -14.23
N SER A 84 -4.69 16.13 -13.83
CA SER A 84 -5.75 16.24 -12.84
C SER A 84 -5.36 15.57 -11.51
N ARG A 85 -6.31 15.40 -10.59
CA ARG A 85 -6.19 14.64 -9.33
C ARG A 85 -7.11 13.44 -9.41
N PHE A 86 -6.66 12.30 -8.88
CA PHE A 86 -7.44 11.08 -8.95
C PHE A 86 -8.84 11.24 -8.35
N GLN A 87 -8.97 11.93 -7.21
CA GLN A 87 -10.26 12.15 -6.55
C GLN A 87 -11.20 13.08 -7.32
N VAL A 88 -10.66 13.94 -8.19
CA VAL A 88 -11.45 14.77 -9.10
C VAL A 88 -11.96 13.90 -10.26
N GLU A 89 -11.09 13.12 -10.89
CA GLU A 89 -11.48 12.27 -12.02
C GLU A 89 -12.42 11.13 -11.62
N LYS A 90 -12.30 10.61 -10.40
CA LYS A 90 -13.20 9.58 -9.83
C LYS A 90 -14.67 10.05 -9.83
N LYS A 91 -14.93 11.35 -9.71
CA LYS A 91 -16.29 11.92 -9.77
C LYS A 91 -16.85 12.00 -11.19
N ARG A 92 -15.98 11.98 -12.21
CA ARG A 92 -16.35 12.10 -13.62
C ARG A 92 -16.41 10.74 -14.32
N VAL A 93 -15.44 9.87 -14.05
CA VAL A 93 -15.31 8.53 -14.63
C VAL A 93 -15.84 7.53 -13.60
N LYS A 94 -17.07 7.05 -13.79
CA LYS A 94 -17.80 6.22 -12.81
C LYS A 94 -17.13 4.88 -12.56
N GLU A 95 -16.44 4.37 -13.57
CA GLU A 95 -15.72 3.11 -13.55
C GLU A 95 -14.38 3.23 -12.83
N LEU A 96 -13.86 4.46 -12.60
CA LEU A 96 -12.54 4.68 -12.05
C LEU A 96 -12.43 4.22 -10.59
N VAL A 97 -11.60 3.21 -10.36
CA VAL A 97 -11.35 2.63 -9.03
C VAL A 97 -10.07 3.23 -8.46
N PRO A 98 -10.12 3.89 -7.29
CA PRO A 98 -8.93 4.43 -6.67
C PRO A 98 -7.95 3.33 -6.25
N PRO A 99 -6.63 3.58 -6.34
CA PRO A 99 -5.65 2.72 -5.72
C PRO A 99 -5.92 2.61 -4.22
N VAL A 100 -5.79 1.39 -3.72
CA VAL A 100 -6.03 1.01 -2.33
C VAL A 100 -4.94 1.60 -1.45
N ILE A 101 -3.69 1.47 -1.91
CA ILE A 101 -2.51 2.04 -1.28
C ILE A 101 -1.67 2.69 -2.36
N ARG A 102 -1.28 3.94 -2.15
CA ARG A 102 -0.22 4.61 -2.90
C ARG A 102 1.03 4.57 -2.05
N PHE A 103 2.10 3.96 -2.56
CA PHE A 103 3.37 3.85 -1.86
C PHE A 103 4.23 5.07 -2.18
N PRO A 104 4.60 5.91 -1.18
CA PRO A 104 5.39 7.10 -1.45
C PRO A 104 6.74 6.77 -2.10
N TYR A 105 7.02 7.45 -3.21
CA TYR A 105 8.20 7.17 -4.03
C TYR A 105 9.49 7.41 -3.24
N ILE A 106 10.47 6.51 -3.37
CA ILE A 106 11.76 6.49 -2.65
C ILE A 106 11.64 6.16 -1.16
N LYS A 107 10.57 6.60 -0.48
CA LYS A 107 10.33 6.32 0.95
C LYS A 107 9.87 4.87 1.17
N MET A 108 9.01 4.36 0.30
CA MET A 108 8.41 3.02 0.34
C MET A 108 8.67 2.26 -0.96
N GLY A 109 9.92 2.30 -1.45
CA GLY A 109 10.26 1.68 -2.73
C GLY A 109 10.17 2.61 -3.93
N ARG A 110 10.65 2.12 -5.07
CA ARG A 110 10.57 2.81 -6.37
C ARG A 110 9.94 1.94 -7.45
N SER A 111 10.04 0.62 -7.30
CA SER A 111 9.68 -0.41 -8.26
C SER A 111 9.14 -1.61 -7.48
N ILE A 112 7.99 -1.42 -6.84
CA ILE A 112 7.38 -2.44 -5.97
C ILE A 112 6.93 -3.61 -6.83
N SER A 113 7.23 -4.81 -6.35
CA SER A 113 7.08 -6.07 -7.06
C SER A 113 6.19 -7.03 -6.27
N GLY A 114 6.25 -8.32 -6.60
CA GLY A 114 5.36 -9.36 -6.08
C GLY A 114 5.19 -9.32 -4.57
N PHE A 115 4.00 -9.77 -4.15
CA PHE A 115 3.56 -9.68 -2.77
C PHE A 115 2.77 -10.91 -2.37
N GLN A 116 2.75 -11.19 -1.07
CA GLN A 116 2.05 -12.33 -0.50
C GLN A 116 1.42 -11.99 0.86
N LEU A 117 0.25 -12.57 1.11
CA LEU A 117 -0.43 -12.48 2.40
C LEU A 117 0.23 -13.39 3.43
N ASN A 118 0.50 -12.86 4.62
CA ASN A 118 1.01 -13.65 5.74
C ASN A 118 -0.11 -14.45 6.40
N GLN A 119 -0.20 -15.74 6.09
CA GLN A 119 -1.11 -16.70 6.73
C GLN A 119 -0.35 -17.76 7.53
N THR A 120 0.80 -17.37 8.09
CA THR A 120 1.72 -18.30 8.74
C THR A 120 1.29 -18.68 10.16
N LYS A 121 0.17 -18.14 10.65
CA LYS A 121 -0.40 -18.36 11.98
C LYS A 121 0.59 -18.03 13.08
N GLY A 122 1.22 -16.85 12.97
CA GLY A 122 2.20 -16.34 13.93
C GLY A 122 3.61 -16.92 13.82
N LYS A 123 3.88 -17.82 12.86
CA LYS A 123 5.25 -18.31 12.61
C LYS A 123 6.16 -17.22 12.03
N PHE A 124 5.59 -16.19 11.39
CA PHE A 124 6.30 -15.02 10.90
C PHE A 124 5.87 -13.72 11.60
N GLY A 125 6.22 -13.61 12.89
CA GLY A 125 5.99 -12.40 13.67
C GLY A 125 4.51 -12.08 13.93
N PRO A 126 4.22 -10.90 14.51
CA PRO A 126 2.88 -10.49 14.95
C PRO A 126 1.99 -9.92 13.82
N PHE A 127 2.37 -10.14 12.55
CA PHE A 127 1.79 -9.48 11.37
C PHE A 127 0.94 -10.43 10.53
N GLU A 128 0.17 -11.31 11.19
CA GLU A 128 -0.80 -12.18 10.52
C GLU A 128 -1.78 -11.32 9.70
N ASP A 129 -2.21 -11.84 8.55
CA ASP A 129 -3.17 -11.24 7.62
C ASP A 129 -2.72 -9.90 7.01
N GLN A 130 -1.43 -9.58 7.10
CA GLN A 130 -0.81 -8.46 6.39
C GLN A 130 -0.14 -8.90 5.10
N LEU A 131 -0.09 -8.01 4.11
CA LEU A 131 0.62 -8.22 2.87
C LEU A 131 2.09 -7.87 3.05
N PHE A 132 2.98 -8.71 2.52
CA PHE A 132 4.42 -8.44 2.41
C PHE A 132 4.79 -8.24 0.95
N LEU A 133 5.48 -7.14 0.63
CA LEU A 133 5.78 -6.73 -0.74
C LEU A 133 7.27 -6.53 -0.92
N GLY A 134 7.82 -7.00 -2.04
CA GLY A 134 9.20 -6.71 -2.45
C GLY A 134 9.33 -5.35 -3.16
N ASP A 135 10.53 -4.80 -3.15
CA ASP A 135 10.92 -3.69 -4.04
C ASP A 135 12.20 -4.04 -4.82
N TYR A 136 12.15 -3.84 -6.13
CA TYR A 136 13.26 -4.14 -7.02
C TYR A 136 14.42 -3.16 -6.83
N THR A 137 14.16 -1.85 -6.77
CA THR A 137 15.25 -0.85 -6.83
C THR A 137 15.96 -0.66 -5.50
N LEU A 138 15.24 -0.70 -4.38
CA LEU A 138 15.76 -0.46 -3.03
C LEU A 138 16.09 -1.75 -2.28
N SER A 139 15.82 -2.93 -2.87
CA SER A 139 16.16 -4.23 -2.29
C SER A 139 15.64 -4.36 -0.86
N LEU A 140 14.35 -4.12 -0.70
CA LEU A 140 13.66 -4.10 0.59
C LEU A 140 12.34 -4.86 0.53
N ILE A 141 11.80 -5.13 1.71
CA ILE A 141 10.46 -5.66 1.94
C ILE A 141 9.67 -4.67 2.77
N MET A 142 8.40 -4.54 2.45
CA MET A 142 7.43 -3.68 3.14
C MET A 142 6.23 -4.51 3.58
N ARG A 143 5.48 -3.97 4.53
CA ARG A 143 4.16 -4.48 4.91
C ARG A 143 3.07 -3.56 4.39
N ALA A 144 1.88 -4.11 4.21
CA ALA A 144 0.67 -3.35 3.98
C ALA A 144 -0.56 -4.00 4.62
N THR A 145 -1.50 -3.16 5.04
CA THR A 145 -2.82 -3.55 5.54
C THR A 145 -3.89 -2.91 4.68
N THR A 146 -5.04 -3.58 4.54
CA THR A 146 -6.18 -3.10 3.77
C THR A 146 -7.43 -3.05 4.65
N GLU A 147 -8.29 -2.08 4.42
CA GLU A 147 -9.62 -2.02 5.01
C GLU A 147 -10.63 -1.51 3.98
N GLN A 148 -11.91 -1.81 4.19
CA GLN A 148 -12.98 -1.36 3.31
C GLN A 148 -13.85 -0.31 4.03
N ILE A 149 -13.91 0.89 3.46
CA ILE A 149 -14.70 2.01 3.98
C ILE A 149 -15.71 2.43 2.91
N ASN A 150 -17.00 2.47 3.27
CA ASN A 150 -18.09 2.81 2.34
C ASN A 150 -18.03 2.01 1.02
N GLY A 151 -17.62 0.74 1.07
CA GLY A 151 -17.47 -0.13 -0.11
C GLY A 151 -16.22 0.13 -0.97
N VAL A 152 -15.32 1.03 -0.54
CA VAL A 152 -14.06 1.34 -1.23
C VAL A 152 -12.90 0.79 -0.41
N TRP A 153 -12.01 0.04 -1.07
CA TRP A 153 -10.78 -0.43 -0.46
C TRP A 153 -9.76 0.70 -0.33
N GLN A 154 -9.13 0.77 0.83
CA GLN A 154 -8.02 1.64 1.13
C GLN A 154 -7.10 0.98 2.17
N GLY A 155 -6.02 1.65 2.60
CA GLY A 155 -5.15 1.06 3.60
C GLY A 155 -3.85 1.81 3.81
N ALA A 156 -2.92 1.13 4.48
CA ALA A 156 -1.62 1.69 4.84
C ALA A 156 -0.46 0.76 4.52
N CYS A 157 0.71 1.36 4.31
CA CYS A 157 1.98 0.65 4.16
C CYS A 157 2.99 1.05 5.23
N TYR A 158 3.85 0.10 5.58
CA TYR A 158 4.84 0.19 6.66
C TYR A 158 6.19 -0.35 6.18
N PRO A 159 7.31 0.31 6.53
CA PRO A 159 8.63 -0.30 6.37
C PRO A 159 8.73 -1.64 7.12
N PHE A 160 9.63 -2.53 6.68
CA PHE A 160 9.85 -3.80 7.36
C PHE A 160 11.29 -4.28 7.35
N ARG A 161 11.88 -4.51 6.17
CA ARG A 161 13.26 -5.03 6.11
C ARG A 161 14.01 -4.50 4.91
N GLU A 162 15.26 -4.08 5.13
CA GLU A 162 16.19 -3.70 4.08
C GLU A 162 17.48 -4.54 4.14
N GLY A 163 18.38 -4.30 3.19
CA GLY A 163 19.67 -4.99 3.09
C GLY A 163 19.59 -6.32 2.37
N LEU A 164 18.59 -6.50 1.48
CA LEU A 164 18.54 -7.67 0.61
C LEU A 164 19.58 -7.54 -0.50
N SER A 165 20.07 -8.70 -0.94
CA SER A 165 21.26 -8.82 -1.78
C SER A 165 20.99 -8.50 -3.24
N THR A 166 19.74 -8.49 -3.69
CA THR A 166 19.35 -8.24 -5.08
C THR A 166 18.06 -7.44 -5.19
N GLY A 167 17.62 -7.11 -6.41
CA GLY A 167 16.33 -6.48 -6.63
C GLY A 167 15.22 -7.50 -6.45
N ILE A 168 14.33 -7.27 -5.50
CA ILE A 168 13.28 -8.25 -5.18
C ILE A 168 12.18 -8.17 -6.22
N MET A 169 11.82 -9.32 -6.80
CA MET A 169 10.75 -9.44 -7.79
C MET A 169 9.53 -10.16 -7.24
N ASN A 170 9.72 -11.05 -6.27
CA ASN A 170 8.61 -11.71 -5.59
C ASN A 170 8.98 -12.13 -4.17
N VAL A 171 7.95 -12.33 -3.35
CA VAL A 171 8.06 -12.94 -2.02
C VAL A 171 7.04 -14.06 -1.85
N GLU A 172 7.35 -15.06 -1.05
CA GLU A 172 6.47 -16.19 -0.77
C GLU A 172 6.70 -16.71 0.66
N PHE A 173 5.65 -17.22 1.31
CA PHE A 173 5.80 -17.87 2.62
C PHE A 173 6.04 -19.37 2.45
N SER A 174 7.11 -19.88 3.05
CA SER A 174 7.34 -21.33 3.09
C SER A 174 6.30 -22.02 3.99
N PRO A 175 6.03 -23.33 3.80
CA PRO A 175 5.17 -24.09 4.72
C PRO A 175 5.63 -24.07 6.19
N LYS A 176 6.90 -23.75 6.43
CA LYS A 176 7.49 -23.58 7.77
C LYS A 176 7.28 -22.17 8.35
N GLY A 177 6.70 -21.24 7.60
CA GLY A 177 6.42 -19.87 8.02
C GLY A 177 7.58 -18.91 7.83
N GLN A 178 8.50 -19.20 6.90
CA GLN A 178 9.65 -18.33 6.61
C GLN A 178 9.31 -17.49 5.37
N LEU A 179 9.74 -16.23 5.34
CA LEU A 179 9.56 -15.39 4.16
C LEU A 179 10.72 -15.64 3.19
N ILE A 180 10.40 -16.11 2.00
CA ILE A 180 11.35 -16.28 0.89
C ILE A 180 11.22 -15.06 -0.01
N ALA A 181 12.33 -14.39 -0.31
CA ALA A 181 12.40 -13.27 -1.24
C ALA A 181 13.34 -13.63 -2.39
N GLY A 182 12.86 -13.44 -3.62
CA GLY A 182 13.61 -13.82 -4.82
C GLY A 182 13.64 -12.70 -5.84
N GLY A 183 14.74 -12.62 -6.58
CA GLY A 183 14.84 -11.69 -7.69
C GLY A 183 16.22 -11.64 -8.32
N PHE A 184 16.47 -10.53 -9.01
CA PHE A 184 17.66 -10.32 -9.82
C PHE A 184 17.99 -8.84 -9.90
N THR A 185 19.17 -8.53 -10.44
CA THR A 185 19.50 -7.19 -10.91
C THR A 185 19.95 -7.24 -12.36
N THR A 186 19.67 -6.19 -13.11
CA THR A 186 20.21 -5.99 -14.46
C THR A 186 21.00 -4.70 -14.52
N THR A 187 22.23 -4.77 -15.04
CA THR A 187 23.10 -3.60 -15.24
C THR A 187 22.64 -2.69 -16.38
N ARG A 188 21.57 -3.06 -17.11
CA ARG A 188 21.18 -2.40 -18.37
C ARG A 188 19.95 -1.50 -18.31
N GLN A 189 19.16 -1.51 -17.24
CA GLN A 189 17.85 -0.85 -17.26
C GLN A 189 17.56 -0.02 -16.02
N TRP A 190 17.65 -0.61 -14.84
CA TRP A 190 17.11 0.00 -13.62
C TRP A 190 18.12 -0.14 -12.48
N PRO A 191 18.40 0.95 -11.74
CA PRO A 191 19.29 0.86 -10.59
C PRO A 191 18.68 -0.06 -9.52
N VAL A 192 19.56 -0.81 -8.87
CA VAL A 192 19.25 -1.72 -7.76
C VAL A 192 20.26 -1.50 -6.66
N ARG A 193 19.81 -1.47 -5.41
CA ARG A 193 20.66 -1.30 -4.23
C ARG A 193 21.48 -2.57 -3.94
N GLY A 194 20.86 -3.74 -4.01
CA GLY A 194 21.52 -5.03 -3.90
C GLY A 194 22.42 -5.34 -5.11
N THR A 195 23.62 -5.87 -4.83
CA THR A 195 24.68 -6.08 -5.83
C THR A 195 24.70 -7.47 -6.45
N GLU A 196 24.04 -8.44 -5.84
CA GLU A 196 24.05 -9.83 -6.33
C GLU A 196 23.20 -9.95 -7.60
N PRO A 197 23.73 -10.59 -8.68
CA PRO A 197 23.05 -10.69 -9.97
C PRO A 197 21.69 -11.40 -9.87
N PHE A 198 21.60 -12.39 -8.98
CA PHE A 198 20.40 -13.15 -8.65
C PHE A 198 20.51 -13.64 -7.21
N ALA A 199 19.38 -13.72 -6.51
CA ALA A 199 19.35 -14.31 -5.17
C ALA A 199 17.97 -14.89 -4.86
N ILE A 200 17.99 -15.97 -4.07
CA ILE A 200 16.85 -16.44 -3.29
C ILE A 200 17.29 -16.34 -1.83
N GLN A 201 16.62 -15.49 -1.06
CA GLN A 201 16.95 -15.22 0.33
C GLN A 201 15.81 -15.64 1.22
N ARG A 202 16.16 -16.26 2.35
CA ARG A 202 15.23 -16.64 3.40
C ARG A 202 15.36 -15.66 4.55
N ILE A 203 14.23 -15.17 5.04
CA ILE A 203 14.12 -14.38 6.26
C ILE A 203 13.44 -15.25 7.29
N ASP A 204 14.16 -15.49 8.39
CA ASP A 204 13.68 -16.27 9.52
C ASP A 204 13.21 -15.32 10.64
N TRP A 205 12.03 -15.59 11.19
CA TRP A 205 11.57 -14.92 12.39
C TRP A 205 12.36 -15.39 13.61
N ASN A 206 12.94 -14.47 14.38
CA ASN A 206 13.79 -14.80 15.52
C ASN A 206 13.03 -15.01 16.84
N GLY A 207 11.70 -14.91 16.81
CA GLY A 207 10.84 -15.06 18.00
C GLY A 207 10.69 -13.80 18.87
N LYS A 208 11.39 -12.69 18.57
CA LYS A 208 11.37 -11.47 19.40
C LYS A 208 10.48 -10.40 18.78
N VAL A 209 9.34 -10.13 19.39
CA VAL A 209 8.43 -9.05 18.96
C VAL A 209 9.10 -7.68 19.19
N PRO A 210 9.37 -6.87 18.15
CA PRO A 210 9.83 -5.49 18.32
C PRO A 210 8.66 -4.55 18.62
N PHE A 211 8.95 -3.39 19.19
CA PHE A 211 7.99 -2.29 19.27
C PHE A 211 7.81 -1.62 17.90
N GLU A 212 6.61 -1.78 17.32
CA GLU A 212 6.28 -1.41 15.94
C GLU A 212 4.86 -0.88 15.84
N ILE A 213 4.61 -0.10 14.78
CA ILE A 213 3.25 0.17 14.30
C ILE A 213 2.74 -1.11 13.64
N LYS A 214 1.74 -1.75 14.27
CA LYS A 214 1.11 -2.96 13.77
C LYS A 214 0.17 -2.63 12.61
N GLU A 215 -0.74 -1.69 12.83
CA GLU A 215 -1.81 -1.35 11.88
C GLU A 215 -2.34 0.05 12.15
N ILE A 216 -2.86 0.71 11.11
CA ILE A 216 -3.53 2.01 11.16
C ILE A 216 -4.87 1.84 10.47
N ASN A 217 -5.95 2.19 11.17
CA ASN A 217 -7.28 2.19 10.60
C ASN A 217 -7.92 3.57 10.70
N ILE A 218 -8.61 4.00 9.64
CA ILE A 218 -9.30 5.28 9.65
C ILE A 218 -10.53 5.23 10.55
N ARG A 219 -10.85 6.35 11.19
CA ARG A 219 -12.07 6.60 11.94
C ARG A 219 -12.65 7.94 11.49
N LYS A 220 -13.93 8.17 11.77
CA LYS A 220 -14.63 9.41 11.37
C LYS A 220 -13.89 10.71 11.70
N LYS A 221 -13.16 10.75 12.82
CA LYS A 221 -12.45 11.95 13.32
C LYS A 221 -10.92 11.78 13.42
N GLY A 222 -10.35 10.75 12.82
CA GLY A 222 -8.91 10.54 12.79
C GLY A 222 -8.53 9.09 12.54
N PHE A 223 -7.59 8.54 13.31
CA PHE A 223 -7.05 7.20 13.07
C PHE A 223 -6.86 6.43 14.36
N LEU A 224 -7.12 5.13 14.33
CA LEU A 224 -6.72 4.19 15.36
C LEU A 224 -5.37 3.58 14.96
N LEU A 225 -4.35 3.81 15.77
CA LEU A 225 -3.03 3.21 15.60
C LEU A 225 -2.93 2.03 16.57
N ASN A 226 -2.63 0.84 16.06
CA ASN A 226 -2.37 -0.35 16.85
C ASN A 226 -0.86 -0.62 16.88
N PHE A 227 -0.35 -1.02 18.03
CA PHE A 227 1.07 -1.31 18.25
C PHE A 227 1.28 -2.80 18.56
N THR A 228 2.51 -3.27 18.41
CA THR A 228 2.90 -4.66 18.76
C THR A 228 3.25 -4.83 20.24
N ILE A 229 3.57 -3.74 20.93
CA ILE A 229 3.92 -3.65 22.36
C ILE A 229 3.19 -2.44 22.95
N PRO A 230 2.76 -2.46 24.22
CA PRO A 230 2.15 -1.30 24.86
C PRO A 230 3.01 -0.04 24.77
N VAL A 231 2.37 1.09 24.46
CA VAL A 231 3.01 2.41 24.45
C VAL A 231 3.17 2.96 25.87
N ASP A 232 4.17 3.83 26.08
CA ASP A 232 4.18 4.71 27.24
C ASP A 232 3.00 5.67 27.11
N LYS A 233 2.00 5.53 27.97
CA LYS A 233 0.76 6.32 27.91
C LYS A 233 0.99 7.80 28.16
N ALA A 234 1.97 8.18 28.98
CA ALA A 234 2.30 9.57 29.28
C ALA A 234 2.98 10.25 28.09
N ILE A 235 3.72 9.50 27.28
CA ILE A 235 4.23 9.97 25.98
C ILE A 235 3.09 9.97 24.94
N ALA A 236 2.37 8.85 24.81
CA ALA A 236 1.39 8.66 23.75
C ALA A 236 0.16 9.59 23.84
N LEU A 237 -0.15 10.16 25.01
CA LEU A 237 -1.23 11.16 25.14
C LEU A 237 -0.88 12.53 24.55
N LYS A 238 0.39 12.80 24.27
CA LYS A 238 0.91 14.09 23.83
C LYS A 238 0.72 14.27 22.32
N PRO A 239 -0.09 15.22 21.84
CA PRO A 239 -0.32 15.41 20.41
C PRO A 239 0.95 15.67 19.59
N GLU A 240 1.95 16.32 20.17
CA GLU A 240 3.23 16.66 19.54
C GLU A 240 4.13 15.44 19.22
N VAL A 241 3.80 14.26 19.75
CA VAL A 241 4.50 13.00 19.41
C VAL A 241 4.14 12.53 17.99
N TYR A 242 3.04 13.04 17.43
CA TYR A 242 2.51 12.62 16.15
C TYR A 242 2.65 13.76 15.13
N SER A 243 3.59 13.60 14.20
CA SER A 243 3.67 14.48 13.04
C SER A 243 2.95 13.83 11.86
N ILE A 244 2.01 14.56 11.26
CA ILE A 244 1.22 14.06 10.13
C ILE A 244 1.22 15.12 9.03
N ASN A 245 1.83 14.77 7.90
CA ASN A 245 1.73 15.54 6.67
C ASN A 245 0.87 14.77 5.67
N THR A 246 0.27 15.49 4.71
CA THR A 246 -0.45 14.87 3.61
C THR A 246 -0.01 15.44 2.27
N TYR A 247 -0.17 14.65 1.24
CA TYR A 247 0.09 15.02 -0.15
C TYR A 247 -0.62 14.04 -1.08
N THR A 248 -0.72 14.41 -2.35
CA THR A 248 -1.19 13.51 -3.41
C THR A 248 -0.24 13.60 -4.62
N HIS A 249 -0.65 12.99 -5.74
CA HIS A 249 0.13 12.99 -6.97
C HIS A 249 -0.72 13.52 -8.13
N ILE A 250 -0.05 14.08 -9.13
CA ILE A 250 -0.69 14.45 -10.40
C ILE A 250 -1.09 13.17 -11.12
N TYR A 251 -2.36 13.10 -11.50
CA TYR A 251 -2.90 12.04 -12.33
C TYR A 251 -2.85 12.47 -13.78
N HIS A 252 -1.90 11.92 -14.54
CA HIS A 252 -1.57 12.39 -15.89
C HIS A 252 -0.92 11.33 -16.77
N ALA A 253 -0.82 11.62 -18.06
CA ALA A 253 -0.23 10.71 -19.05
C ALA A 253 1.32 10.66 -19.02
N ALA A 254 1.98 11.66 -18.43
CA ALA A 254 3.44 11.70 -18.39
C ALA A 254 4.03 10.67 -17.42
N TYR A 255 5.28 10.28 -17.65
CA TYR A 255 5.97 9.32 -16.79
C TYR A 255 6.42 9.95 -15.48
N GLY A 256 6.03 9.35 -14.35
CA GLY A 256 6.35 9.82 -13.01
C GLY A 256 5.49 11.00 -12.58
N SER A 257 5.37 11.24 -11.28
CA SER A 257 4.69 12.42 -10.75
C SER A 257 5.40 12.89 -9.48
N PRO A 258 5.55 14.21 -9.28
CA PRO A 258 5.93 14.73 -7.98
C PRO A 258 4.80 14.51 -6.96
N GLU A 259 5.17 14.60 -5.68
CA GLU A 259 4.23 14.86 -4.58
C GLU A 259 3.72 16.31 -4.71
N VAL A 260 2.41 16.51 -4.63
CA VAL A 260 1.75 17.82 -4.76
C VAL A 260 0.68 18.00 -3.68
N ASP A 261 0.17 19.22 -3.56
CA ASP A 261 -0.94 19.60 -2.68
C ASP A 261 -0.62 19.29 -1.20
N GLN A 262 0.62 19.58 -0.77
CA GLN A 262 1.10 19.30 0.59
C GLN A 262 0.31 20.06 1.66
N THR A 263 -0.02 19.39 2.76
CA THR A 263 -0.62 20.00 3.94
C THR A 263 -0.07 19.39 5.23
N SER A 264 -0.02 20.15 6.32
CA SER A 264 0.19 19.58 7.66
C SER A 264 -1.15 19.43 8.39
N ILE A 265 -1.29 18.35 9.16
CA ILE A 265 -2.49 18.01 9.92
C ILE A 265 -2.22 18.17 11.41
N LYS A 266 -3.13 18.82 12.12
CA LYS A 266 -2.99 19.02 13.55
C LYS A 266 -3.64 17.87 14.30
N VAL A 267 -2.86 17.19 15.14
CA VAL A 267 -3.41 16.27 16.14
C VAL A 267 -4.03 17.12 17.25
N ILE A 268 -5.34 17.01 17.42
CA ILE A 268 -6.09 17.71 18.49
C ILE A 268 -5.88 16.97 19.81
N ARG A 269 -5.96 15.65 19.77
CA ARG A 269 -5.90 14.80 20.97
C ARG A 269 -5.47 13.39 20.58
N ALA A 270 -4.68 12.77 21.45
CA ALA A 270 -4.36 11.35 21.38
C ALA A 270 -4.89 10.64 22.63
N VAL A 271 -5.47 9.45 22.45
CA VAL A 271 -6.08 8.68 23.53
C VAL A 271 -5.51 7.26 23.51
N PRO A 272 -4.49 6.96 24.32
CA PRO A 272 -4.03 5.59 24.47
C PRO A 272 -5.11 4.72 25.12
N SER A 273 -5.24 3.47 24.68
CA SER A 273 -6.09 2.48 25.33
C SER A 273 -5.59 2.11 26.72
N ALA A 274 -6.44 1.48 27.53
CA ALA A 274 -6.11 1.11 28.91
C ALA A 274 -4.86 0.21 28.99
N ASP A 275 -4.76 -0.75 28.07
CA ASP A 275 -3.65 -1.69 27.89
C ASP A 275 -2.45 -1.11 27.12
N GLY A 276 -2.55 0.13 26.62
CA GLY A 276 -1.50 0.77 25.82
C GLY A 276 -1.28 0.17 24.43
N MET A 277 -2.06 -0.82 24.00
CA MET A 277 -1.86 -1.48 22.70
C MET A 277 -2.35 -0.67 21.50
N SER A 278 -3.10 0.40 21.74
CA SER A 278 -3.59 1.28 20.69
C SER A 278 -3.66 2.73 21.13
N VAL A 279 -3.66 3.64 20.16
CA VAL A 279 -3.93 5.06 20.37
C VAL A 279 -4.97 5.53 19.37
N MET A 280 -6.05 6.11 19.86
CA MET A 280 -7.01 6.84 19.04
C MET A 280 -6.55 8.28 18.85
N LEU A 281 -6.17 8.64 17.63
CA LEU A 281 -5.79 9.99 17.23
C LEU A 281 -7.01 10.75 16.72
N HIS A 282 -7.25 11.93 17.27
CA HIS A 282 -8.24 12.89 16.78
C HIS A 282 -7.53 14.00 16.03
N LEU A 283 -7.92 14.21 14.78
CA LEU A 283 -7.33 15.19 13.88
C LEU A 283 -8.29 16.37 13.69
N ASP A 284 -7.75 17.54 13.39
CA ASP A 284 -8.55 18.70 12.99
C ASP A 284 -9.26 18.49 11.65
N LYS A 285 -8.62 17.77 10.75
CA LYS A 285 -9.17 17.38 9.45
C LYS A 285 -8.55 16.10 8.92
N ILE A 286 -9.26 15.46 8.00
CA ILE A 286 -8.76 14.37 7.16
C ILE A 286 -8.91 14.83 5.71
N ILE A 287 -7.87 14.65 4.89
CA ILE A 287 -7.87 15.07 3.48
C ILE A 287 -8.12 13.86 2.60
N GLU A 288 -9.32 13.76 2.03
CA GLU A 288 -9.65 12.70 1.09
C GLU A 288 -8.83 12.80 -0.20
N GLY A 289 -8.40 11.67 -0.75
CA GLY A 289 -7.56 11.57 -1.94
C GLY A 289 -6.06 11.72 -1.68
N HIS A 290 -5.65 11.92 -0.43
CA HIS A 290 -4.25 12.11 -0.03
C HIS A 290 -3.66 10.87 0.65
N ILE A 291 -2.34 10.81 0.64
CA ILE A 291 -1.56 9.98 1.55
C ILE A 291 -1.34 10.77 2.83
N HIS A 292 -1.63 10.17 3.98
CA HIS A 292 -1.25 10.67 5.31
C HIS A 292 0.05 10.00 5.73
N ASP A 293 1.12 10.80 5.81
CA ASP A 293 2.49 10.44 6.17
C ASP A 293 2.68 10.68 7.67
N PHE A 294 2.69 9.58 8.42
CA PHE A 294 2.84 9.58 9.88
C PHE A 294 4.32 9.47 10.25
N ASP A 295 4.74 10.28 11.21
CA ASP A 295 6.03 10.18 11.89
C ASP A 295 5.85 10.19 13.41
N LEU A 296 6.28 9.10 14.03
CA LEU A 296 6.18 8.83 15.46
C LEU A 296 7.58 8.68 16.09
N ASN A 297 8.60 9.38 15.60
CA ASN A 297 9.99 9.24 16.09
C ASN A 297 10.15 9.41 17.62
N ALA A 298 9.30 10.22 18.25
CA ALA A 298 9.32 10.44 19.70
C ALA A 298 8.59 9.37 20.52
N MET A 299 7.91 8.42 19.87
CA MET A 299 7.12 7.38 20.54
C MET A 299 8.01 6.38 21.28
N LYS A 300 7.54 5.92 22.45
CA LYS A 300 8.20 4.91 23.28
C LYS A 300 7.21 3.85 23.74
N SER A 301 7.70 2.64 23.97
CA SER A 301 6.96 1.60 24.67
C SER A 301 6.89 1.89 26.17
N ASP A 302 6.02 1.19 26.90
CA ASP A 302 5.93 1.23 28.36
C ASP A 302 7.24 0.81 29.08
N LYS A 303 8.14 0.14 28.35
CA LYS A 303 9.48 -0.26 28.78
C LYS A 303 10.58 0.66 28.26
N GLY A 304 10.24 1.77 27.59
CA GLY A 304 11.19 2.75 27.09
C GLY A 304 11.86 2.40 25.75
N GLU A 305 11.39 1.36 25.05
CA GLU A 305 11.90 0.98 23.73
C GLU A 305 11.49 2.02 22.68
N SER A 306 12.38 2.34 21.73
CA SER A 306 12.03 3.16 20.57
C SER A 306 11.24 2.33 19.55
N LEU A 307 10.35 2.98 18.80
CA LEU A 307 9.76 2.35 17.60
C LEU A 307 10.88 1.93 16.64
N LEU A 308 10.80 0.69 16.15
CA LEU A 308 11.77 0.18 15.18
C LEU A 308 11.63 0.90 13.82
N HIS A 309 10.39 1.05 13.34
CA HIS A 309 10.09 1.93 12.21
C HIS A 309 9.13 3.03 12.66
N THR A 310 9.57 4.28 12.51
CA THR A 310 8.85 5.46 13.00
C THR A 310 7.84 6.00 11.99
N LYS A 311 7.85 5.49 10.76
CA LYS A 311 7.05 5.97 9.62
C LYS A 311 5.97 4.99 9.22
N ALA A 312 4.81 5.51 8.85
CA ALA A 312 3.73 4.77 8.21
C ALA A 312 2.96 5.69 7.27
N TYR A 313 2.32 5.12 6.24
CA TYR A 313 1.65 5.92 5.22
C TYR A 313 0.27 5.34 4.94
N TYR A 314 -0.77 6.15 5.10
CA TYR A 314 -2.16 5.74 4.90
C TYR A 314 -2.74 6.44 3.67
N THR A 315 -3.37 5.71 2.74
CA THR A 315 -4.08 6.31 1.60
C THR A 315 -5.55 6.49 1.96
N VAL A 316 -6.05 7.72 1.99
CA VAL A 316 -7.48 8.00 2.27
C VAL A 316 -8.24 8.15 0.97
N ASN A 317 -9.15 7.20 0.68
CA ASN A 317 -10.08 7.31 -0.46
C ASN A 317 -11.49 7.71 -0.01
N GLU A 318 -11.88 7.30 1.20
CA GLU A 318 -13.17 7.57 1.84
C GLU A 318 -12.97 7.77 3.36
N VAL A 319 -13.84 8.58 3.96
CA VAL A 319 -13.92 8.76 5.42
C VAL A 319 -15.19 8.08 5.96
N PRO A 320 -15.13 7.29 7.05
CA PRO A 320 -16.30 6.63 7.61
C PRO A 320 -17.40 7.62 8.00
N HIS A 321 -18.66 7.32 7.62
CA HIS A 321 -19.81 8.15 7.97
C HIS A 321 -20.20 8.07 9.46
N LYS A 322 -19.97 6.90 10.07
CA LYS A 322 -20.26 6.57 11.47
C LYS A 322 -18.96 6.34 12.22
#